data_AF-A0A8H6SFG3-F1
#
_entry.id   AF-A0A8H6SFG3-F1
#
_cell.length_a   1.000
_cell.length_b   1.000
_cell.length_c   1.000
_cell.angle_alpha   90.00
_cell.angle_beta   90.00
_cell.angle_gamma   90.00
#
_symmetry.space_group_name_H-M   'P 1'
#
loop_
_entity.id
_entity.type
_entity.pdbx_description
1 polymer ?
#
loop_
_entity_poly.entity_id
_entity_poly.type
_entity_poly.pdbx_seq_one_letter_code
_entity_poly.pdbx_strand_id
1 'polypeptide(L)'
;MSPSFSVLRGLRVLRSACTNHPHLTTCAVLFLATRVGLVLILYPRLQAFPEPRMLFLTALFTLPSWGIAMSCYRAVGCWRGMRRKDPDELDKELAWLVLPAHEGDRDVIFGAAVRRRRRLLNLGPNYQTSVACGSLAMIGLVLLATFTLPENVRYQDEIRHAQRGVPSKAQAGHGSTGDTRIFIAAMFHNNEAVIPHWTKEILRVISYIGVNNVFVSVVESYSEDNSPALLRAFESDVILRKIPHRILIQDTTIERPASMRAYWSCWRRTGESTTWRAGLTSNPEVSTTCGMEGNAIQARSTM
;
A
#
# COMPACT_ATOMS: atom_id res chain seq x y z
N MET A 1 -17.73 -23.02 -30.48
CA MET A 1 -16.50 -22.20 -30.35
C MET A 1 -15.33 -23.12 -30.02
N SER A 2 -14.49 -23.39 -31.02
CA SER A 2 -13.30 -24.24 -30.87
C SER A 2 -12.22 -23.44 -30.13
N PRO A 3 -11.60 -23.96 -29.05
CA PRO A 3 -10.52 -23.26 -28.38
C PRO A 3 -9.36 -23.05 -29.38
N SER A 4 -8.84 -21.83 -29.45
CA SER A 4 -7.81 -21.46 -30.40
C SER A 4 -6.55 -22.33 -30.23
N PHE A 5 -5.96 -22.72 -31.35
CA PHE A 5 -4.81 -23.65 -31.42
C PHE A 5 -3.61 -23.21 -30.54
N SER A 6 -3.52 -21.92 -30.24
CA SER A 6 -2.50 -21.30 -29.39
C SER A 6 -2.62 -21.71 -27.91
N VAL A 7 -3.85 -21.87 -27.40
CA VAL A 7 -4.09 -22.29 -26.00
C VAL A 7 -3.69 -23.75 -25.79
N LEU A 8 -3.97 -24.61 -26.79
CA LEU A 8 -3.63 -26.04 -26.74
C LEU A 8 -2.12 -26.30 -26.82
N ARG A 9 -1.34 -25.47 -27.53
CA ARG A 9 0.14 -25.55 -27.50
C ARG A 9 0.69 -25.14 -26.14
N GLY A 10 0.17 -24.07 -25.53
CA GLY A 10 0.58 -23.65 -24.20
C GLY A 10 0.38 -24.74 -23.15
N LEU A 11 -0.76 -25.42 -23.19
CA LEU A 11 -1.09 -26.51 -22.25
C LEU A 11 -0.21 -27.76 -22.43
N ARG A 12 0.21 -28.12 -23.65
CA ARG A 12 1.14 -29.26 -23.86
C ARG A 12 2.54 -28.97 -23.35
N VAL A 13 3.04 -27.74 -23.54
CA VAL A 13 4.36 -27.33 -23.02
C VAL A 13 4.34 -27.32 -21.49
N LEU A 14 3.27 -26.79 -20.88
CA LEU A 14 3.06 -26.86 -19.44
C LEU A 14 3.01 -28.30 -18.93
N ARG A 15 2.25 -29.19 -19.57
CA ARG A 15 2.15 -30.59 -19.15
C ARG A 15 3.50 -31.33 -19.22
N SER A 16 4.30 -31.09 -20.26
CA SER A 16 5.63 -31.68 -20.41
C SER A 16 6.61 -31.16 -19.34
N ALA A 17 6.56 -29.86 -19.03
CA ALA A 17 7.34 -29.28 -17.94
C ALA A 17 6.94 -29.87 -16.57
N CYS A 18 5.64 -30.13 -16.37
CA CYS A 18 5.12 -30.72 -15.13
C CYS A 18 5.57 -32.18 -14.90
N THR A 19 5.64 -32.99 -15.96
CA THR A 19 6.02 -34.40 -15.84
C THR A 19 7.52 -34.60 -15.62
N ASN A 20 8.34 -33.75 -16.24
CA ASN A 20 9.80 -33.89 -16.15
C ASN A 20 10.37 -33.25 -14.87
N HIS A 21 9.67 -32.30 -14.27
CA HIS A 21 10.11 -31.61 -13.06
C HIS A 21 8.98 -31.42 -12.05
N PRO A 22 8.49 -32.51 -11.41
CA PRO A 22 7.38 -32.45 -10.44
C PRO A 22 7.67 -31.54 -9.24
N HIS A 23 8.94 -31.24 -8.97
CA HIS A 23 9.32 -30.33 -7.90
C HIS A 23 9.14 -28.85 -8.28
N LEU A 24 9.32 -28.48 -9.54
CA LEU A 24 9.18 -27.10 -10.02
C LEU A 24 7.72 -26.63 -10.00
N THR A 25 6.81 -27.53 -10.37
CA THR A 25 5.37 -27.27 -10.31
C THR A 25 4.87 -27.13 -8.87
N THR A 26 5.31 -28.03 -8.00
CA THR A 26 5.00 -27.96 -6.57
C THR A 26 5.47 -26.63 -5.97
N CYS A 27 6.69 -26.19 -6.30
CA CYS A 27 7.18 -24.87 -5.90
C CYS A 27 6.28 -23.76 -6.46
N ALA A 28 5.96 -23.76 -7.75
CA ALA A 28 5.14 -22.70 -8.37
C ALA A 28 3.74 -22.60 -7.75
N VAL A 29 3.10 -23.72 -7.41
CA VAL A 29 1.81 -23.75 -6.72
C VAL A 29 1.93 -23.19 -5.31
N LEU A 30 2.96 -23.57 -4.54
CA LEU A 30 3.21 -23.00 -3.21
C LEU A 30 3.46 -21.50 -3.26
N PHE A 31 4.18 -21.01 -4.28
CA PHE A 31 4.40 -19.59 -4.50
C PHE A 31 3.10 -18.82 -4.77
N LEU A 32 2.26 -19.33 -5.68
CA LEU A 32 0.96 -18.74 -5.97
C LEU A 32 0.06 -18.75 -4.74
N ALA A 33 0.02 -19.84 -3.99
CA ALA A 33 -0.77 -19.95 -2.76
C ALA A 33 -0.29 -18.96 -1.68
N THR A 34 1.03 -18.83 -1.51
CA THR A 34 1.62 -17.87 -0.55
C THR A 34 1.31 -16.43 -0.96
N ARG A 35 1.40 -16.11 -2.27
CA ARG A 35 1.07 -14.79 -2.79
C ARG A 35 -0.40 -14.44 -2.58
N VAL A 36 -1.31 -15.37 -2.88
CA VAL A 36 -2.76 -15.17 -2.66
C VAL A 36 -3.06 -15.01 -1.18
N GLY A 37 -2.47 -15.85 -0.32
CA GLY A 37 -2.63 -15.73 1.13
C GLY A 37 -2.13 -14.39 1.68
N LEU A 38 -0.97 -13.92 1.23
CA LEU A 38 -0.41 -12.63 1.65
C LEU A 38 -1.28 -11.46 1.20
N VAL A 39 -1.82 -11.51 -0.03
CA VAL A 39 -2.80 -10.52 -0.51
C VAL A 39 -4.05 -10.53 0.36
N LEU A 40 -4.64 -11.69 0.63
CA LEU A 40 -5.87 -11.79 1.44
C LEU A 40 -5.67 -11.31 2.90
N ILE A 41 -4.51 -11.56 3.50
CA ILE A 41 -4.18 -11.11 4.87
C ILE A 41 -3.94 -9.60 4.91
N LEU A 42 -3.26 -9.05 3.91
CA LEU A 42 -2.87 -7.64 3.88
C LEU A 42 -3.98 -6.72 3.35
N TYR A 43 -4.84 -7.20 2.46
CA TYR A 43 -5.92 -6.43 1.83
C TYR A 43 -6.83 -5.69 2.82
N PRO A 44 -7.41 -6.33 3.85
CA PRO A 44 -8.28 -5.63 4.80
C PRO A 44 -7.51 -4.63 5.68
N ARG A 45 -6.21 -4.84 5.91
CA ARG A 45 -5.37 -3.94 6.71
C ARG A 45 -4.82 -2.75 5.93
N LEU A 46 -4.81 -2.83 4.60
CA LEU A 46 -4.21 -1.85 3.71
C LEU A 46 -5.24 -1.13 2.83
N GLN A 47 -6.52 -1.07 3.23
CA GLN A 47 -7.57 -0.33 2.50
C GLN A 47 -7.24 1.15 2.25
N ALA A 48 -6.27 1.72 2.98
CA ALA A 48 -5.78 3.08 2.79
C ALA A 48 -4.69 3.22 1.70
N PHE A 49 -4.18 2.13 1.12
CA PHE A 49 -3.09 2.17 0.14
C PHE A 49 -3.61 2.03 -1.30
N PRO A 50 -3.14 2.87 -2.24
CA PRO A 50 -3.47 2.72 -3.66
C PRO A 50 -3.00 1.37 -4.20
N GLU A 51 -3.83 0.72 -5.03
CA GLU A 51 -3.59 -0.61 -5.65
C GLU A 51 -2.14 -0.90 -6.09
N PRO A 52 -1.41 0.00 -6.78
CA PRO A 52 -0.04 -0.28 -7.21
C PRO A 52 0.92 -0.53 -6.04
N ARG A 53 0.68 0.03 -4.85
CA ARG A 53 1.53 -0.19 -3.67
C ARG A 53 1.34 -1.59 -3.08
N MET A 54 0.12 -2.14 -3.14
CA MET A 54 -0.12 -3.53 -2.71
C MET A 54 0.53 -4.55 -3.63
N LEU A 55 0.44 -4.35 -4.94
CA LEU A 55 1.10 -5.22 -5.92
C LEU A 55 2.63 -5.16 -5.77
N PHE A 56 3.17 -3.97 -5.48
CA PHE A 56 4.59 -3.80 -5.24
C PHE A 56 5.06 -4.49 -3.96
N LEU A 57 4.38 -4.29 -2.83
CA LEU A 57 4.74 -4.92 -1.56
C LEU A 57 4.65 -6.45 -1.66
N THR A 58 3.59 -6.97 -2.28
CA THR A 58 3.45 -8.42 -2.49
C THR A 58 4.56 -8.98 -3.37
N ALA A 59 4.98 -8.26 -4.42
CA ALA A 59 6.13 -8.64 -5.25
C ALA A 59 7.45 -8.60 -4.47
N LEU A 60 7.65 -7.58 -3.64
CA LEU A 60 8.86 -7.38 -2.82
C LEU A 60 9.07 -8.52 -1.83
N PHE A 61 8.01 -9.08 -1.24
CA PHE A 61 8.13 -10.20 -0.31
C PHE A 61 8.21 -11.57 -1.01
N THR A 62 7.55 -11.73 -2.15
CA THR A 62 7.46 -13.03 -2.84
C THR A 62 8.71 -13.35 -3.67
N LEU A 63 9.33 -12.37 -4.32
CA LEU A 63 10.52 -12.62 -5.15
C LEU A 63 11.76 -13.10 -4.36
N PRO A 64 12.13 -12.51 -3.20
CA PRO A 64 13.27 -12.98 -2.41
C PRO A 64 13.03 -14.34 -1.77
N SER A 65 11.80 -14.59 -1.28
CA SER A 65 11.44 -15.88 -0.69
C SER A 65 11.53 -17.01 -1.72
N TRP A 66 11.14 -16.76 -2.97
CA TRP A 66 11.37 -17.69 -4.08
C TRP A 66 12.86 -17.93 -4.36
N GLY A 67 13.66 -16.86 -4.43
CA GLY A 67 15.11 -16.96 -4.65
C GLY A 67 15.83 -17.76 -3.56
N ILE A 68 15.45 -17.55 -2.29
CA ILE A 68 15.96 -18.31 -1.15
C ILE A 68 15.53 -19.77 -1.23
N ALA A 69 14.26 -20.05 -1.50
CA ALA A 69 13.74 -21.42 -1.63
C ALA A 69 14.48 -22.22 -2.72
N MET A 70 14.70 -21.61 -3.89
CA MET A 70 15.44 -22.23 -4.99
C MET A 70 16.93 -22.45 -4.66
N SER A 71 17.53 -21.52 -3.93
CA SER A 71 18.92 -21.64 -3.48
C SER A 71 19.09 -22.77 -2.46
N CYS A 72 18.20 -22.85 -1.47
CA CYS A 72 18.17 -23.92 -0.47
C CYS A 72 17.92 -25.29 -1.13
N TYR A 73 16.98 -25.38 -2.08
CA TYR A 73 16.70 -26.63 -2.79
C TYR A 73 17.93 -27.18 -3.51
N ARG A 74 18.68 -26.31 -4.21
CA ARG A 74 19.92 -26.71 -4.89
C ARG A 74 21.04 -27.07 -3.93
N ALA A 75 21.17 -26.35 -2.81
CA ALA A 75 22.14 -26.70 -1.77
C ALA A 75 21.88 -28.10 -1.21
N VAL A 76 20.61 -28.43 -0.94
CA VAL A 76 20.19 -29.77 -0.48
C VAL A 76 20.44 -30.82 -1.57
N GLY A 77 20.18 -30.50 -2.84
CA GLY A 77 20.50 -31.38 -3.97
C GLY A 77 21.99 -31.71 -4.07
N CYS A 78 22.85 -30.68 -3.98
CA CYS A 78 24.31 -30.85 -3.98
C CYS A 78 24.77 -31.66 -2.76
N TRP A 79 24.23 -31.38 -1.57
CA TRP A 79 24.53 -32.10 -0.35
C TRP A 79 24.17 -33.59 -0.46
N ARG A 80 22.97 -33.90 -0.96
CA ARG A 80 22.53 -35.29 -1.18
C ARG A 80 23.38 -36.00 -2.23
N GLY A 81 23.85 -35.29 -3.25
CA GLY A 81 24.79 -35.81 -4.24
C GLY A 81 26.13 -36.19 -3.60
N MET A 82 26.69 -35.32 -2.75
CA MET A 82 27.92 -35.60 -2.02
C MET A 82 27.76 -36.77 -1.05
N ARG A 83 26.61 -36.88 -0.35
CA ARG A 83 26.34 -37.97 0.60
C ARG A 83 26.15 -39.34 -0.06
N ARG A 84 25.95 -39.40 -1.38
CA ARG A 84 25.80 -40.66 -2.14
C ARG A 84 27.12 -41.18 -2.70
N LYS A 85 28.19 -40.39 -2.74
CA LYS A 85 29.50 -40.91 -3.08
C LYS A 85 30.02 -41.75 -1.92
N ASP A 86 30.56 -42.92 -2.22
CA ASP A 86 31.20 -43.76 -1.20
C ASP A 86 32.35 -42.96 -0.55
N PRO A 87 32.51 -43.05 0.78
CA PRO A 87 33.56 -42.32 1.50
C PRO A 87 34.96 -42.61 0.93
N ASP A 88 35.20 -43.83 0.45
CA ASP A 88 36.46 -44.22 -0.20
C ASP A 88 36.73 -43.50 -1.54
N GLU A 89 35.67 -43.09 -2.24
CA GLU A 89 35.79 -42.28 -3.47
C GLU A 89 36.04 -40.81 -3.14
N LEU A 90 35.50 -40.33 -2.02
CA LEU A 90 35.74 -38.98 -1.51
C LEU A 90 37.18 -38.81 -1.01
N ASP A 91 37.73 -39.83 -0.32
CA ASP A 91 39.11 -39.82 0.16
C ASP A 91 40.11 -39.88 -0.99
N LYS A 92 39.82 -40.62 -2.07
CA LYS A 92 40.64 -40.57 -3.31
C LYS A 92 40.59 -39.19 -3.97
N GLU A 93 39.44 -38.52 -3.92
CA GLU A 93 39.30 -37.13 -4.38
C GLU A 93 39.83 -36.06 -3.39
N LEU A 94 40.16 -36.41 -2.15
CA LEU A 94 40.81 -35.49 -1.21
C LEU A 94 42.32 -35.75 -1.11
N ALA A 95 42.76 -36.97 -1.37
CA ALA A 95 44.17 -37.38 -1.37
C ALA A 95 45.01 -36.61 -2.41
N TRP A 96 44.45 -36.26 -3.57
CA TRP A 96 45.15 -35.41 -4.54
C TRP A 96 45.33 -33.95 -4.08
N LEU A 97 44.61 -33.51 -3.03
CA LEU A 97 44.69 -32.16 -2.50
C LEU A 97 45.83 -31.97 -1.49
N VAL A 98 46.36 -33.06 -0.91
CA VAL A 98 47.32 -33.04 0.20
C VAL A 98 48.72 -33.53 -0.22
N LEU A 99 48.89 -34.10 -1.40
CA LEU A 99 50.20 -34.58 -1.84
C LEU A 99 51.13 -33.41 -2.20
N PRO A 100 52.35 -33.33 -1.61
CA PRO A 100 53.36 -32.37 -2.03
C PRO A 100 53.73 -32.67 -3.48
N ALA A 101 53.50 -31.69 -4.35
CA ALA A 101 53.76 -31.80 -5.77
C ALA A 101 55.24 -32.16 -6.01
N HIS A 102 55.48 -33.38 -6.49
CA HIS A 102 56.79 -33.77 -6.97
C HIS A 102 57.15 -32.88 -8.18
N GLU A 103 58.37 -32.37 -8.19
CA GLU A 103 58.77 -31.19 -8.96
C GLU A 103 58.68 -31.33 -10.50
N GLY A 104 58.39 -32.53 -11.01
CA GLY A 104 58.25 -32.84 -12.43
C GLY A 104 56.84 -32.72 -13.03
N ASP A 105 55.80 -32.44 -12.24
CA ASP A 105 54.40 -32.49 -12.72
C ASP A 105 53.66 -31.14 -12.68
N ARG A 106 54.43 -30.04 -12.75
CA ARG A 106 53.89 -28.66 -12.64
C ARG A 106 52.89 -28.33 -13.74
N ASP A 107 53.06 -28.89 -14.95
CA ASP A 107 52.22 -28.56 -16.11
C ASP A 107 50.83 -29.22 -16.04
N VAL A 108 50.75 -30.42 -15.48
CA VAL A 108 49.48 -31.14 -15.26
C VAL A 108 48.68 -30.48 -14.13
N ILE A 109 49.37 -30.05 -13.07
CA ILE A 109 48.77 -29.32 -11.94
C ILE A 109 48.25 -27.96 -12.41
N PHE A 110 48.99 -27.23 -13.26
CA PHE A 110 48.54 -25.96 -13.80
C PHE A 110 47.30 -26.12 -14.70
N GLY A 111 47.26 -27.15 -15.54
CA GLY A 111 46.09 -27.47 -16.37
C GLY A 111 44.85 -27.89 -15.55
N ALA A 112 45.05 -28.58 -14.42
CA ALA A 112 43.96 -28.93 -13.50
C ALA A 112 43.45 -27.70 -12.73
N ALA A 113 44.35 -26.84 -12.25
CA ALA A 113 44.03 -25.59 -11.57
C ALA A 113 43.27 -24.60 -12.48
N VAL A 114 43.69 -24.46 -13.74
CA VAL A 114 43.02 -23.60 -14.73
C VAL A 114 41.62 -24.13 -15.08
N ARG A 115 41.44 -25.45 -15.20
CA ARG A 115 40.10 -26.06 -15.40
C ARG A 115 39.19 -25.88 -14.20
N ARG A 116 39.73 -25.92 -12.97
CA ARG A 116 38.97 -25.63 -11.73
C ARG A 116 38.62 -24.16 -11.61
N ARG A 117 39.54 -23.25 -11.98
CA ARG A 117 39.31 -21.79 -12.02
C ARG A 117 38.22 -21.42 -13.03
N ARG A 118 38.16 -22.09 -14.19
CA ARG A 118 37.07 -21.90 -15.18
C ARG A 118 35.71 -22.38 -14.69
N ARG A 119 35.65 -23.41 -13.83
CA ARG A 119 34.40 -23.85 -13.17
C ARG A 119 33.95 -22.91 -12.05
N LEU A 120 34.88 -22.24 -11.37
CA LEU A 120 34.57 -21.26 -10.32
C LEU A 120 34.24 -19.87 -10.89
N LEU A 121 34.87 -19.46 -12.00
CA LEU A 121 34.59 -18.19 -12.70
C LEU A 121 33.40 -18.27 -13.66
N ASN A 122 32.95 -19.46 -14.04
CA ASN A 122 31.55 -19.68 -14.37
C ASN A 122 30.74 -19.61 -13.06
N LEU A 123 30.73 -18.42 -12.45
CA LEU A 123 29.63 -17.99 -11.59
C LEU A 123 28.39 -18.19 -12.44
N GLY A 124 27.75 -19.34 -12.22
CA GLY A 124 26.73 -19.85 -13.13
C GLY A 124 25.56 -18.87 -13.28
N PRO A 125 24.55 -19.24 -14.07
CA PRO A 125 23.31 -18.46 -14.24
C PRO A 125 22.65 -17.99 -12.92
N ASN A 126 23.07 -18.55 -11.79
CA ASN A 126 22.70 -18.20 -10.41
C ASN A 126 23.20 -16.82 -9.97
N TYR A 127 24.43 -16.42 -10.30
CA TYR A 127 24.92 -15.09 -9.91
C TYR A 127 24.15 -14.00 -10.67
N GLN A 128 23.90 -14.23 -11.96
CA GLN A 128 23.11 -13.33 -12.79
C GLN A 128 21.66 -13.21 -12.27
N THR A 129 21.04 -14.30 -11.84
CA THR A 129 19.68 -14.26 -11.26
C THR A 129 19.65 -13.56 -9.90
N SER A 130 20.61 -13.80 -9.01
CA SER A 130 20.68 -13.09 -7.73
C SER A 130 20.90 -11.59 -7.91
N VAL A 131 21.78 -11.18 -8.83
CA VAL A 131 22.01 -9.76 -9.15
C VAL A 131 20.75 -9.12 -9.76
N ALA A 132 20.06 -9.81 -10.66
CA ALA A 132 18.82 -9.32 -11.26
C ALA A 132 17.67 -9.19 -10.24
N CYS A 133 17.52 -10.17 -9.34
CA CYS A 133 16.53 -10.08 -8.25
C CYS A 133 16.87 -8.93 -7.28
N GLY A 134 18.15 -8.77 -6.93
CA GLY A 134 18.62 -7.68 -6.08
C GLY A 134 18.39 -6.30 -6.71
N SER A 135 18.66 -6.14 -8.00
CA SER A 135 18.43 -4.86 -8.70
C SER A 135 16.94 -4.53 -8.82
N LEU A 136 16.08 -5.50 -9.10
CA LEU A 136 14.62 -5.31 -9.10
C LEU A 136 14.08 -4.92 -7.72
N ALA A 137 14.59 -5.54 -6.64
CA ALA A 137 14.22 -5.18 -5.28
C ALA A 137 14.65 -3.75 -4.92
N MET A 138 15.86 -3.34 -5.32
CA MET A 138 16.37 -1.98 -5.12
C MET A 138 15.57 -0.94 -5.91
N ILE A 139 15.30 -1.17 -7.19
CA ILE A 139 14.44 -0.30 -8.01
C ILE A 139 13.08 -0.16 -7.36
N GLY A 140 12.53 -1.28 -6.88
CA GLY A 140 11.29 -1.30 -6.14
C GLY A 140 11.29 -0.45 -4.88
N LEU A 141 12.31 -0.57 -4.04
CA LEU A 141 12.47 0.25 -2.83
C LEU A 141 12.61 1.73 -3.15
N VAL A 142 13.38 2.08 -4.19
CA VAL A 142 13.50 3.46 -4.66
C VAL A 142 12.14 3.97 -5.11
N LEU A 143 11.42 3.22 -5.96
CA LEU A 143 10.08 3.60 -6.41
C LEU A 143 9.12 3.75 -5.23
N LEU A 144 9.14 2.86 -4.23
CA LEU A 144 8.30 2.99 -3.03
C LEU A 144 8.64 4.26 -2.24
N ALA A 145 9.92 4.61 -2.12
CA ALA A 145 10.38 5.81 -1.43
C ALA A 145 10.08 7.10 -2.20
N THR A 146 10.08 7.04 -3.55
CA THR A 146 9.91 8.21 -4.42
C THR A 146 8.53 8.29 -5.09
N PHE A 147 7.60 7.38 -4.79
CA PHE A 147 6.28 7.38 -5.45
C PHE A 147 5.43 8.57 -5.01
N THR A 148 5.53 9.65 -5.78
CA THR A 148 4.55 10.73 -5.82
C THR A 148 3.43 10.33 -6.78
N LEU A 149 2.17 10.40 -6.35
CA LEU A 149 1.03 10.22 -7.25
C LEU A 149 1.20 11.14 -8.46
N PRO A 150 1.11 10.66 -9.72
CA PRO A 150 1.40 11.46 -10.91
C PRO A 150 0.52 12.71 -11.02
N GLU A 151 -0.72 12.66 -10.51
CA GLU A 151 -1.59 13.85 -10.44
C GLU A 151 -1.13 14.89 -9.40
N ASN A 152 -0.38 14.47 -8.38
CA ASN A 152 0.08 15.33 -7.30
C ASN A 152 1.34 16.13 -7.68
N VAL A 153 2.01 15.78 -8.79
CA VAL A 153 3.23 16.47 -9.27
C VAL A 153 2.88 17.68 -10.14
N ARG A 154 1.74 17.64 -10.85
CA ARG A 154 1.36 18.65 -11.86
C ARG A 154 1.44 20.09 -11.34
N TYR A 155 1.06 20.33 -10.09
CA TYR A 155 1.01 21.68 -9.49
C TYR A 155 2.10 21.93 -8.44
N GLN A 156 2.98 20.97 -8.17
CA GLN A 156 3.98 21.12 -7.09
C GLN A 156 4.99 22.23 -7.38
N ASP A 157 5.44 22.35 -8.62
CA ASP A 157 6.40 23.39 -9.00
C ASP A 157 5.74 24.77 -8.91
N GLU A 158 4.51 24.93 -9.41
CA GLU A 158 3.73 26.17 -9.29
C GLU A 158 3.50 26.58 -7.82
N ILE A 159 3.12 25.63 -6.96
CA ILE A 159 2.95 25.88 -5.52
C ILE A 159 4.29 26.28 -4.87
N ARG A 160 5.39 25.60 -5.21
CA ARG A 160 6.73 25.91 -4.69
C ARG A 160 7.22 27.29 -5.17
N HIS A 161 6.94 27.66 -6.42
CA HIS A 161 7.25 28.98 -6.96
C HIS A 161 6.45 30.07 -6.25
N ALA A 162 5.14 29.86 -6.03
CA ALA A 162 4.30 30.79 -5.28
C ALA A 162 4.78 30.97 -3.82
N GLN A 163 5.29 29.90 -3.19
CA GLN A 163 5.81 29.96 -1.81
C GLN A 163 7.18 30.64 -1.68
N ARG A 164 8.02 30.63 -2.72
CA ARG A 164 9.36 31.26 -2.69
C ARG A 164 9.32 32.76 -3.04
N GLY A 165 8.22 33.26 -3.61
CA GLY A 165 8.04 34.68 -3.94
C GLY A 165 7.77 35.54 -2.70
N VAL A 166 8.71 36.44 -2.39
CA VAL A 166 8.65 37.49 -1.35
C VAL A 166 7.48 38.48 -1.61
N PRO A 167 6.90 39.12 -0.56
CA PRO A 167 5.49 39.54 -0.54
C PRO A 167 5.28 40.99 -1.01
N SER A 168 5.07 41.22 -2.30
CA SER A 168 4.58 42.54 -2.75
C SER A 168 3.29 42.49 -3.59
N LYS A 169 2.85 41.29 -3.99
CA LYS A 169 1.50 41.02 -4.52
C LYS A 169 0.74 39.93 -3.75
N ALA A 170 1.15 39.66 -2.51
CA ALA A 170 0.73 38.50 -1.69
C ALA A 170 -0.78 38.40 -1.36
N GLN A 171 -1.63 39.27 -1.90
CA GLN A 171 -3.08 39.22 -1.79
C GLN A 171 -3.80 38.85 -3.10
N ALA A 172 -3.11 38.95 -4.24
CA ALA A 172 -3.60 38.53 -5.55
C ALA A 172 -2.91 37.20 -5.88
N GLY A 173 -3.40 36.08 -5.33
CA GLY A 173 -2.81 34.78 -5.61
C GLY A 173 -2.88 34.40 -7.10
N HIS A 174 -2.29 33.27 -7.48
CA HIS A 174 -2.10 32.91 -8.90
C HIS A 174 -3.43 32.70 -9.67
N GLY A 175 -4.56 32.57 -8.98
CA GLY A 175 -5.91 32.55 -9.57
C GLY A 175 -6.60 33.92 -9.69
N SER A 176 -5.89 35.02 -9.41
CA SER A 176 -6.42 36.40 -9.36
C SER A 176 -6.69 37.02 -10.75
N THR A 177 -7.22 36.26 -11.70
CA THR A 177 -7.68 36.79 -12.99
C THR A 177 -9.12 37.31 -12.98
N GLY A 178 -9.79 37.38 -11.82
CA GLY A 178 -11.05 38.13 -11.65
C GLY A 178 -12.00 37.48 -10.66
N ASP A 179 -12.51 38.26 -9.69
CA ASP A 179 -13.70 38.11 -8.82
C ASP A 179 -14.08 36.72 -8.24
N THR A 180 -13.29 35.68 -8.45
CA THR A 180 -13.65 34.31 -8.13
C THR A 180 -13.31 34.05 -6.68
N ARG A 181 -14.34 33.98 -5.84
CA ARG A 181 -14.23 33.59 -4.43
C ARG A 181 -14.39 32.09 -4.30
N ILE A 182 -13.42 31.45 -3.64
CA ILE A 182 -13.41 30.00 -3.41
C ILE A 182 -13.90 29.75 -1.99
N PHE A 183 -14.92 28.91 -1.87
CA PHE A 183 -15.46 28.47 -0.58
C PHE A 183 -14.99 27.04 -0.30
N ILE A 184 -14.25 26.85 0.80
CA ILE A 184 -13.78 25.54 1.24
C ILE A 184 -14.67 25.09 2.39
N ALA A 185 -15.46 24.04 2.18
CA ALA A 185 -16.31 23.43 3.20
C ALA A 185 -15.76 22.07 3.60
N ALA A 186 -15.66 21.79 4.90
CA ALA A 186 -15.28 20.47 5.41
C ALA A 186 -16.10 20.08 6.64
N MET A 187 -16.36 18.78 6.80
CA MET A 187 -17.04 18.22 7.96
C MET A 187 -16.21 17.06 8.54
N PHE A 188 -15.97 17.08 9.85
CA PHE A 188 -15.16 16.09 10.55
C PHE A 188 -15.94 15.40 11.68
N HIS A 189 -15.71 14.10 11.86
CA HIS A 189 -16.18 13.30 12.99
C HIS A 189 -15.18 12.16 13.25
N ASN A 190 -14.49 12.19 14.39
CA ASN A 190 -13.46 11.22 14.76
C ASN A 190 -12.34 11.07 13.69
N ASN A 191 -11.75 12.18 13.28
CA ASN A 191 -10.75 12.27 12.21
C ASN A 191 -9.36 12.70 12.71
N GLU A 192 -9.00 12.43 13.95
CA GLU A 192 -7.72 12.84 14.56
C GLU A 192 -6.49 12.55 13.68
N ALA A 193 -6.44 11.38 13.04
CA ALA A 193 -5.32 10.99 12.18
C ALA A 193 -5.21 11.79 10.88
N VAL A 194 -6.31 12.35 10.37
CA VAL A 194 -6.38 13.00 9.04
C VAL A 194 -6.20 14.51 9.16
N ILE A 195 -6.73 15.11 10.24
CA ILE A 195 -6.77 16.57 10.41
C ILE A 195 -5.39 17.22 10.27
N PRO A 196 -4.28 16.74 10.88
CA PRO A 196 -2.99 17.41 10.80
C PRO A 196 -2.41 17.48 9.39
N HIS A 197 -2.66 16.46 8.57
CA HIS A 197 -2.23 16.46 7.17
C HIS A 197 -3.14 17.36 6.34
N TRP A 198 -4.46 17.25 6.51
CA TRP A 198 -5.44 18.04 5.77
C TRP A 198 -5.25 19.55 6.00
N THR A 199 -5.08 19.98 7.25
CA THR A 199 -4.90 21.41 7.60
C THR A 199 -3.64 21.98 6.95
N LYS A 200 -2.53 21.24 6.98
CA LYS A 200 -1.26 21.62 6.36
C LYS A 200 -1.40 21.82 4.85
N GLU A 201 -2.07 20.91 4.15
CA GLU A 201 -2.24 21.02 2.70
C GLU A 201 -3.23 22.14 2.34
N ILE A 202 -4.33 22.30 3.08
CA ILE A 202 -5.26 23.40 2.85
C ILE A 202 -4.61 24.77 3.03
N LEU A 203 -3.77 24.96 4.04
CA LEU A 203 -3.04 26.23 4.21
C LEU A 203 -2.12 26.53 3.02
N ARG A 204 -1.51 25.51 2.39
CA ARG A 204 -0.71 25.69 1.18
C ARG A 204 -1.56 26.09 -0.02
N VAL A 205 -2.72 25.44 -0.18
CA VAL A 205 -3.68 25.76 -1.24
C VAL A 205 -4.21 27.19 -1.09
N ILE A 206 -4.58 27.59 0.13
CA ILE A 206 -5.01 28.97 0.43
C ILE A 206 -3.90 29.98 0.10
N SER A 207 -2.65 29.65 0.46
CA SER A 207 -1.50 30.50 0.15
C SER A 207 -1.28 30.64 -1.37
N TYR A 208 -1.56 29.59 -2.14
CA TYR A 208 -1.47 29.61 -3.60
C TYR A 208 -2.58 30.44 -4.26
N ILE A 209 -3.83 30.24 -3.82
CA ILE A 209 -5.02 30.95 -4.33
C ILE A 209 -5.04 32.43 -3.91
N GLY A 210 -4.49 32.73 -2.74
CA GLY A 210 -4.52 34.04 -2.10
C GLY A 210 -5.53 34.10 -0.97
N VAL A 211 -5.09 34.60 0.19
CA VAL A 211 -5.88 34.68 1.44
C VAL A 211 -7.20 35.45 1.27
N ASN A 212 -7.21 36.49 0.45
CA ASN A 212 -8.38 37.35 0.24
C ASN A 212 -9.47 36.72 -0.63
N ASN A 213 -9.15 35.65 -1.37
CA ASN A 213 -10.04 35.01 -2.32
C ASN A 213 -10.69 33.75 -1.76
N VAL A 214 -10.42 33.39 -0.50
CA VAL A 214 -10.89 32.14 0.11
C VAL A 214 -11.71 32.41 1.36
N PHE A 215 -12.80 31.66 1.50
CA PHE A 215 -13.52 31.52 2.76
C PHE A 215 -13.49 30.06 3.21
N VAL A 216 -13.17 29.80 4.48
CA VAL A 216 -13.05 28.45 5.05
C VAL A 216 -14.18 28.19 6.04
N SER A 217 -15.01 27.19 5.77
CA SER A 217 -16.07 26.71 6.66
C SER A 217 -15.78 25.29 7.11
N VAL A 218 -15.55 25.08 8.40
CA VAL A 218 -15.34 23.74 8.97
C VAL A 218 -16.40 23.47 10.03
N VAL A 219 -17.00 22.29 9.97
CA VAL A 219 -17.95 21.82 10.99
C VAL A 219 -17.44 20.51 11.59
N GLU A 220 -17.38 20.47 12.91
CA GLU A 220 -17.00 19.29 13.67
C GLU A 220 -18.26 18.74 14.37
N SER A 221 -18.54 17.45 14.17
CA SER A 221 -19.76 16.80 14.64
C SER A 221 -19.54 15.96 15.90
N TYR A 222 -19.34 16.58 17.07
CA TYR A 222 -19.27 15.87 18.37
C TYR A 222 -18.31 14.67 18.39
N SER A 223 -17.08 14.87 17.95
CA SER A 223 -16.02 13.86 17.97
C SER A 223 -15.67 13.50 19.41
N GLU A 224 -15.43 12.20 19.63
CA GLU A 224 -15.00 11.62 20.90
C GLU A 224 -13.46 11.61 21.02
N ASP A 225 -12.75 11.85 19.91
CA ASP A 225 -11.28 11.86 19.82
C ASP A 225 -10.70 13.28 19.95
N ASN A 226 -9.40 13.43 19.67
CA ASN A 226 -8.71 14.72 19.76
C ASN A 226 -8.98 15.68 18.59
N SER A 227 -9.92 15.35 17.68
CA SER A 227 -10.27 16.21 16.53
C SER A 227 -10.61 17.66 16.93
N PRO A 228 -11.39 17.93 18.00
CA PRO A 228 -11.73 19.29 18.39
C PRO A 228 -10.50 20.13 18.74
N ALA A 229 -9.50 19.57 19.44
CA ALA A 229 -8.30 20.30 19.81
C ALA A 229 -7.43 20.63 18.59
N LEU A 230 -7.31 19.68 17.65
CA LEU A 230 -6.57 19.89 16.40
C LEU A 230 -7.23 20.96 15.52
N LEU A 231 -8.56 21.01 15.48
CA LEU A 231 -9.28 22.05 14.74
C LEU A 231 -9.18 23.43 15.39
N ARG A 232 -9.09 23.52 16.73
CA ARG A 232 -8.78 24.79 17.42
C ARG A 232 -7.37 25.31 17.10
N ALA A 233 -6.39 24.40 16.99
CA ALA A 233 -5.04 24.77 16.57
C ALA A 233 -5.05 25.30 15.12
N PHE A 234 -5.79 24.63 14.23
CA PHE A 234 -5.98 25.11 12.86
C PHE A 234 -6.69 26.46 12.79
N GLU A 235 -7.73 26.67 13.60
CA GLU A 235 -8.42 27.96 13.68
C GLU A 235 -7.45 29.09 14.08
N SER A 236 -6.55 28.83 15.03
CA SER A 236 -5.50 29.77 15.42
C SER A 236 -4.59 30.16 14.25
N ASP A 237 -4.19 29.18 13.42
CA ASP A 237 -3.38 29.42 12.22
C ASP A 237 -4.12 30.24 11.16
N VAL A 238 -5.43 30.00 11.00
CA VAL A 238 -6.31 30.70 10.05
C VAL A 238 -6.52 32.15 10.49
N ILE A 239 -6.76 32.39 11.78
CA ILE A 239 -6.86 33.73 12.38
C ILE A 239 -5.56 34.50 12.20
N LEU A 240 -4.41 33.89 12.52
CA LEU A 240 -3.09 34.52 12.39
C LEU A 240 -2.84 35.00 10.95
N ARG A 241 -3.32 34.25 9.96
CA ARG A 241 -3.18 34.54 8.54
C ARG A 241 -4.26 35.49 7.99
N LYS A 242 -5.22 35.94 8.81
CA LYS A 242 -6.35 36.80 8.44
C LYS A 242 -7.24 36.21 7.34
N ILE A 243 -7.40 34.89 7.32
CA ILE A 243 -8.27 34.20 6.36
C ILE A 243 -9.72 34.30 6.87
N PRO A 244 -10.69 34.73 6.04
CA PRO A 244 -12.11 34.66 6.37
C PRO A 244 -12.56 33.22 6.66
N HIS A 245 -13.15 32.97 7.83
CA HIS A 245 -13.52 31.61 8.22
C HIS A 245 -14.75 31.53 9.13
N ARG A 246 -15.30 30.32 9.23
CA ARG A 246 -16.29 29.89 10.21
C ARG A 246 -15.95 28.45 10.61
N ILE A 247 -15.41 28.26 11.81
CA ILE A 247 -15.07 26.94 12.33
C ILE A 247 -15.98 26.65 13.51
N LEU A 248 -16.85 25.64 13.36
CA LEU A 248 -17.82 25.23 14.36
C LEU A 248 -17.33 23.96 15.03
N ILE A 249 -16.93 24.06 16.28
CA ILE A 249 -16.39 22.95 17.07
C ILE A 249 -17.37 22.66 18.20
N GLN A 250 -17.86 21.42 18.29
CA GLN A 250 -18.83 21.01 19.30
C GLN A 250 -20.04 21.96 19.36
N ASP A 251 -20.50 22.43 18.20
CA ASP A 251 -21.60 23.40 18.12
C ASP A 251 -22.89 22.78 18.68
N THR A 252 -23.42 23.38 19.74
CA THR A 252 -24.66 22.96 20.40
C THR A 252 -25.90 23.62 19.82
N THR A 253 -25.78 24.48 18.80
CA THR A 253 -26.95 25.12 18.18
C THR A 253 -27.90 24.13 17.53
N ILE A 254 -27.40 22.97 17.11
CA ILE A 254 -28.20 21.83 16.66
C ILE A 254 -27.86 20.65 17.57
N GLU A 255 -28.66 20.46 18.62
CA GLU A 255 -28.52 19.28 19.47
C GLU A 255 -28.71 18.01 18.63
N ARG A 256 -27.76 17.08 18.76
CA ARG A 256 -27.88 15.76 18.15
C ARG A 256 -29.15 15.08 18.68
N PRO A 257 -30.14 14.75 17.84
CA PRO A 257 -31.38 14.14 18.30
C PRO A 257 -31.08 12.81 19.00
N ALA A 258 -31.77 12.53 20.11
CA ALA A 258 -31.60 11.25 20.83
C ALA A 258 -31.85 10.03 19.93
N SER A 259 -32.78 10.15 18.97
CA SER A 259 -33.05 9.14 17.95
C SER A 259 -31.85 8.85 17.05
N MET A 260 -30.99 9.83 16.78
CA MET A 260 -29.77 9.66 15.99
C MET A 260 -28.67 8.91 16.75
N ARG A 261 -28.69 8.95 18.10
CA ARG A 261 -27.78 8.15 18.93
C ARG A 261 -28.18 6.67 18.88
N ALA A 262 -29.46 6.37 19.04
CA ALA A 262 -30.01 5.01 18.91
C ALA A 262 -29.79 4.45 17.48
N TYR A 263 -30.04 5.27 16.45
CA TYR A 263 -29.76 4.92 15.06
C TYR A 263 -28.29 4.59 14.82
N TRP A 264 -27.36 5.42 15.30
CA TRP A 264 -25.93 5.18 15.11
C TRP A 264 -25.45 3.89 15.80
N SER A 265 -25.94 3.61 17.01
CA SER A 265 -25.66 2.34 17.69
C SER A 265 -26.24 1.12 16.95
N CYS A 266 -27.39 1.29 16.31
CA CYS A 266 -28.04 0.27 15.49
C CYS A 266 -27.23 0.01 14.21
N TRP A 267 -26.95 1.06 13.43
CA TRP A 267 -26.19 0.99 12.18
C TRP A 267 -24.80 0.38 12.40
N ARG A 268 -24.09 0.79 13.47
CA ARG A 268 -22.80 0.22 13.84
C ARG A 268 -22.86 -1.29 14.13
N ARG A 269 -23.99 -1.79 14.63
CA ARG A 269 -24.18 -3.20 14.99
C ARG A 269 -24.66 -4.05 13.81
N THR A 270 -25.54 -3.51 12.96
CA THR A 270 -26.18 -4.26 11.88
C THR A 270 -25.51 -4.07 10.51
N GLY A 271 -24.79 -2.96 10.30
CA GLY A 271 -24.17 -2.64 9.01
C GLY A 271 -25.16 -2.22 7.91
N GLU A 272 -26.45 -2.18 8.21
CA GLU A 272 -27.50 -1.85 7.25
C GLU A 272 -27.90 -0.38 7.33
N SER A 273 -27.69 0.38 6.25
CA SER A 273 -28.24 1.73 6.12
C SER A 273 -29.75 1.63 5.91
N THR A 274 -30.53 1.57 6.99
CA THR A 274 -31.97 1.79 6.87
C THR A 274 -32.16 3.24 6.45
N THR A 275 -32.54 3.43 5.19
CA THR A 275 -32.80 4.73 4.59
C THR A 275 -33.87 5.44 5.41
N TRP A 276 -33.57 6.66 5.84
CA TRP A 276 -34.47 7.59 6.54
C TRP A 276 -35.62 8.09 5.65
N ARG A 277 -36.35 7.19 4.99
CA ARG A 277 -37.63 7.55 4.38
C ARG A 277 -38.65 7.52 5.52
N ALA A 278 -38.90 8.70 6.11
CA ALA A 278 -39.95 8.90 7.09
C ALA A 278 -41.23 8.20 6.60
N GLY A 279 -41.55 7.04 7.21
CA GLY A 279 -42.82 6.34 7.00
C GLY A 279 -42.84 5.05 6.17
N LEU A 280 -41.74 4.44 5.70
CA LEU A 280 -41.85 3.25 4.82
C LEU A 280 -40.79 2.13 4.97
N THR A 281 -40.41 1.74 6.18
CA THR A 281 -39.81 0.41 6.38
C THR A 281 -40.62 -0.40 7.38
N SER A 282 -41.53 -1.23 6.86
CA SER A 282 -42.38 -2.17 7.58
C SER A 282 -41.61 -3.41 8.06
N ASN A 283 -40.35 -3.28 8.47
CA ASN A 283 -39.61 -4.42 9.01
C ASN A 283 -39.57 -4.34 10.54
N PRO A 284 -40.54 -4.96 11.24
CA PRO A 284 -40.69 -4.86 12.68
C PRO A 284 -39.50 -5.44 13.46
N GLU A 285 -38.72 -6.37 12.87
CA GLU A 285 -37.57 -6.97 13.55
C GLU A 285 -36.43 -5.98 13.83
N VAL A 286 -36.21 -5.00 12.95
CA VAL A 286 -35.14 -3.99 13.15
C VAL A 286 -35.53 -2.99 14.24
N SER A 287 -36.82 -2.69 14.38
CA SER A 287 -37.36 -1.82 15.43
C SER A 287 -37.11 -2.41 16.83
N THR A 288 -37.36 -3.70 17.01
CA THR A 288 -37.21 -4.39 18.30
C THR A 288 -35.73 -4.56 18.68
N THR A 289 -34.86 -4.83 17.71
CA THR A 289 -33.43 -5.07 17.95
C THR A 289 -32.68 -3.79 18.36
N CYS A 290 -33.21 -2.62 17.98
CA CYS A 290 -32.59 -1.32 18.22
C CYS A 290 -33.29 -0.48 19.30
N GLY A 291 -34.27 -1.05 20.01
CA GLY A 291 -34.91 -0.41 21.18
C GLY A 291 -35.58 0.92 20.84
N MET A 292 -36.04 1.11 19.59
CA MET A 292 -36.75 2.32 19.17
C MET A 292 -38.25 2.25 19.52
N GLU A 293 -38.57 1.76 20.72
CA GLU A 293 -39.93 1.85 21.24
C GLU A 293 -40.17 3.21 21.88
N GLY A 294 -41.12 3.96 21.32
CA GLY A 294 -41.72 5.12 21.99
C GLY A 294 -41.14 6.46 21.58
N ASN A 295 -41.52 6.94 20.38
CA ASN A 295 -41.95 8.32 20.14
C ASN A 295 -42.36 8.46 18.67
N ALA A 296 -43.46 7.82 18.30
CA ALA A 296 -44.18 8.22 17.10
C ALA A 296 -44.69 9.65 17.37
N ILE A 297 -44.03 10.63 16.75
CA ILE A 297 -44.49 12.02 16.71
C ILE A 297 -45.90 11.97 16.14
N GLN A 298 -46.89 12.16 17.00
CA GLN A 298 -48.29 12.30 16.63
C GLN A 298 -48.38 13.63 15.87
N ALA A 299 -48.33 13.54 14.54
CA ALA A 299 -48.57 14.68 13.65
C ALA A 299 -49.98 15.17 13.92
N ARG A 300 -50.10 16.19 14.78
CA ARG A 300 -51.34 16.91 15.04
C ARG A 300 -51.64 17.71 13.77
N SER A 301 -52.51 17.18 12.91
CA SER A 301 -53.15 18.02 11.91
C SER A 301 -54.10 18.96 12.66
N THR A 302 -53.75 20.23 12.69
CA THR A 302 -54.67 21.30 13.04
C THR A 302 -54.74 22.20 11.82
N MET A 303 -55.88 22.06 11.13
CA MET A 303 -56.53 22.91 10.12
C MET A 303 -55.66 23.60 9.08
#